data_AF-A0A7X7UDG9-F1
#
_entry.id   AF-A0A7X7UDG9-F1
#
_cell.length_a   1.000
_cell.length_b   1.000
_cell.length_c   1.000
_cell.angle_alpha   90.00
_cell.angle_beta   90.00
_cell.angle_gamma   90.00
#
_symmetry.space_group_name_H-M   'P 1'
#
loop_
_entity.id
_entity.type
_entity.pdbx_description
1 polymer ?
#
loop_
_entity_poly.entity_id
_entity_poly.type
_entity_poly.pdbx_seq_one_letter_code
_entity_poly.pdbx_strand_id
1 'polypeptide(L)'
;MRRQLRILYRARLFWLLVLLAFAAVFAAGCHSNGSSGDDDSAGDDDDDNDTSPATVDDCGYPIYEIPSGCTNCHDMPPKTMRHPENARCYRCHGAVIAADYSFIQPSLHQDGEVEYAVGCTSCHGWNLGTSPPQNLKGECGADKRGVGSHAAMRDDPIPAHRVNCSNCHVVPLEVWETGHIDGDGKVEVTFANLATINGAKPVWDGTKCSGVYCHGATLQGGTYKEPVWGETGGKASQCGACHRLTDPEGNADANCAACHPTSVDAQRNILEAGTHINGVIDLPAKKKH
;
A
#
# COMPACT_ATOMS: atom_id res chain seq x y z
N MET A 1 20.66 -23.54 53.90
CA MET A 1 21.20 -22.49 53.00
C MET A 1 22.55 -22.77 52.33
N ARG A 2 23.19 -23.95 52.45
CA ARG A 2 24.50 -24.25 51.80
C ARG A 2 24.47 -25.28 50.65
N ARG A 3 23.31 -25.87 50.31
CA ARG A 3 23.17 -26.84 49.20
C ARG A 3 22.66 -26.23 47.89
N GLN A 4 21.93 -25.11 47.91
CA GLN A 4 21.35 -24.48 46.72
C GLN A 4 22.36 -23.62 45.91
N LEU A 5 23.47 -23.16 46.52
CA LEU A 5 24.50 -22.37 45.80
C LEU A 5 25.45 -23.21 44.91
N ARG A 6 25.51 -24.54 45.07
CA ARG A 6 26.44 -25.38 44.28
C ARG A 6 25.92 -25.75 42.89
N ILE A 7 24.62 -25.57 42.63
CA ILE A 7 24.00 -25.91 41.34
C ILE A 7 24.13 -24.75 40.33
N LEU A 8 24.14 -23.50 40.80
CA LEU A 8 24.26 -22.31 39.94
C LEU A 8 25.67 -22.07 39.39
N TYR A 9 26.72 -22.64 40.01
CA TYR A 9 28.11 -22.47 39.55
C TYR A 9 28.54 -23.46 38.46
N ARG A 10 27.82 -24.58 38.26
CA ARG A 10 28.16 -25.59 37.23
C ARG A 10 27.54 -25.31 35.86
N ALA A 11 26.48 -24.51 35.79
CA ALA A 11 25.81 -24.16 34.53
C ALA A 11 26.52 -23.03 33.75
N ARG A 12 27.35 -22.21 34.41
CA ARG A 12 28.08 -21.10 33.76
C ARG A 12 29.42 -21.48 33.15
N LEU A 13 29.96 -22.67 33.44
CA LEU A 13 31.24 -23.13 32.90
C LEU A 13 31.11 -23.90 31.58
N PHE A 14 29.89 -24.28 31.18
CA PHE A 14 29.66 -25.07 29.95
C PHE A 14 29.41 -24.22 28.70
N TRP A 15 29.06 -22.94 28.85
CA TRP A 15 28.81 -22.02 27.71
C TRP A 15 30.04 -21.20 27.29
N LEU A 16 31.11 -21.17 28.09
CA LEU A 16 32.35 -20.45 27.78
C LEU A 16 33.34 -21.26 26.91
N LEU A 17 33.05 -22.53 26.60
CA LEU A 17 33.90 -23.41 25.78
C LEU A 17 33.38 -23.62 24.34
N VAL A 18 32.22 -23.05 23.98
CA VAL A 18 31.64 -23.20 22.61
C VAL A 18 32.00 -22.02 21.70
N LEU A 19 32.62 -20.95 22.21
CA LEU A 19 33.00 -19.74 21.45
C LEU A 19 34.46 -19.71 20.96
N LEU A 20 35.19 -20.83 20.98
CA LEU A 20 36.62 -20.89 20.63
C LEU A 20 36.98 -21.98 19.60
N ALA A 21 36.09 -22.29 18.66
CA ALA A 21 36.42 -23.12 17.51
C ALA A 21 35.87 -22.49 16.22
N PHE A 22 36.71 -22.49 15.18
CA PHE A 22 36.53 -21.91 13.84
C PHE A 22 36.98 -20.46 13.65
N ALA A 23 38.27 -20.24 13.87
CA ALA A 23 39.06 -19.32 13.07
C ALA A 23 40.19 -20.08 12.37
N ALA A 24 40.46 -19.68 11.13
CA ALA A 24 41.53 -20.07 10.21
C ALA A 24 41.31 -21.32 9.34
N VAL A 25 41.27 -21.11 8.01
CA VAL A 25 42.23 -21.63 7.01
C VAL A 25 41.71 -21.35 5.58
N PHE A 26 42.31 -20.36 4.89
CA PHE A 26 43.00 -20.43 3.57
C PHE A 26 43.04 -19.05 2.90
N ALA A 27 44.26 -18.59 2.61
CA ALA A 27 44.57 -17.50 1.68
C ALA A 27 45.19 -18.09 0.40
N ALA A 28 45.06 -17.32 -0.69
CA ALA A 28 45.76 -17.41 -1.99
C ALA A 28 45.06 -18.17 -3.13
N GLY A 29 44.80 -17.42 -4.21
CA GLY A 29 44.41 -17.93 -5.53
C GLY A 29 43.88 -16.84 -6.47
N CYS A 30 44.76 -16.00 -7.03
CA CYS A 30 44.48 -15.17 -8.22
C CYS A 30 44.65 -16.01 -9.51
N HIS A 31 44.09 -15.48 -10.61
CA HIS A 31 44.07 -15.91 -12.03
C HIS A 31 42.91 -16.86 -12.41
N SER A 32 42.24 -16.80 -13.57
CA SER A 32 41.97 -15.80 -14.62
C SER A 32 41.10 -16.49 -15.68
N ASN A 33 40.23 -15.73 -16.35
CA ASN A 33 39.74 -15.86 -17.75
C ASN A 33 38.30 -16.31 -18.06
N GLY A 34 37.70 -15.51 -18.96
CA GLY A 34 36.59 -15.80 -19.88
C GLY A 34 35.48 -14.74 -19.81
N SER A 35 35.66 -13.52 -20.32
CA SER A 35 35.50 -13.08 -21.74
C SER A 35 34.10 -13.29 -22.34
N SER A 36 33.41 -12.16 -22.55
CA SER A 36 32.60 -11.75 -23.72
C SER A 36 31.57 -10.70 -23.25
N GLY A 37 31.48 -9.49 -23.79
CA GLY A 37 32.20 -8.83 -24.88
C GLY A 37 31.83 -7.35 -24.88
N ASP A 38 32.51 -6.64 -25.78
CA ASP A 38 32.11 -5.40 -26.43
C ASP A 38 32.43 -4.11 -25.67
N ASP A 39 33.72 -3.81 -25.71
CA ASP A 39 34.35 -2.49 -25.64
C ASP A 39 34.15 -1.72 -26.94
N ASP A 40 33.36 -0.65 -26.90
CA ASP A 40 33.45 0.47 -27.85
C ASP A 40 33.12 1.79 -27.14
N SER A 41 33.97 2.80 -27.37
CA SER A 41 33.88 4.23 -27.02
C SER A 41 34.50 4.60 -25.67
N ALA A 42 35.77 5.03 -25.68
CA ALA A 42 36.24 6.40 -25.95
C ALA A 42 36.21 7.23 -24.65
N GLY A 43 37.39 7.67 -24.23
CA GLY A 43 37.52 8.64 -23.17
C GLY A 43 37.00 9.99 -23.63
N ASP A 44 36.35 10.69 -22.71
CA ASP A 44 36.29 12.13 -22.67
C ASP A 44 36.47 12.53 -21.20
N ASP A 45 37.46 13.37 -20.98
CA ASP A 45 37.76 14.04 -19.73
C ASP A 45 36.74 15.18 -19.59
N ASP A 46 35.61 14.95 -18.92
CA ASP A 46 34.63 16.00 -18.63
C ASP A 46 34.20 15.98 -17.16
N ASP A 47 34.28 17.16 -16.54
CA ASP A 47 33.79 17.50 -15.21
C ASP A 47 32.27 17.35 -15.15
N ASP A 48 31.77 16.13 -15.00
CA ASP A 48 30.34 15.87 -14.86
C ASP A 48 29.96 15.72 -13.38
N ASN A 49 29.51 16.84 -12.81
CA ASN A 49 28.54 16.82 -11.71
C ASN A 49 27.22 16.25 -12.24
N ASP A 50 27.21 14.94 -12.51
CA ASP A 50 26.03 14.21 -12.93
C ASP A 50 25.08 14.09 -11.74
N THR A 51 24.13 15.03 -11.65
CA THR A 51 23.01 14.99 -10.71
C THR A 51 21.87 14.08 -11.21
N SER A 52 22.12 13.21 -12.20
CA SER A 52 21.11 12.25 -12.63
C SER A 52 20.83 11.23 -11.53
N PRO A 53 19.56 10.87 -11.28
CA PRO A 53 19.23 9.89 -10.26
C PRO A 53 19.80 8.52 -10.63
N ALA A 54 20.56 7.93 -9.72
CA ALA A 54 21.27 6.67 -9.93
C ALA A 54 20.32 5.48 -10.21
N THR A 55 19.08 5.53 -9.70
CA THR A 55 18.01 4.55 -9.93
C THR A 55 16.62 5.17 -9.68
N VAL A 56 15.55 4.43 -10.00
CA VAL A 56 14.18 4.72 -9.55
C VAL A 56 13.72 3.67 -8.53
N ASP A 57 12.78 4.04 -7.65
CA ASP A 57 12.19 3.10 -6.69
C ASP A 57 11.14 2.17 -7.32
N ASP A 58 10.52 1.31 -6.50
CA ASP A 58 9.44 0.40 -6.92
C ASP A 58 8.18 1.13 -7.44
N CYS A 59 8.15 2.45 -7.29
CA CYS A 59 7.12 3.35 -7.75
C CYS A 59 7.50 4.09 -9.05
N GLY A 60 8.72 3.91 -9.55
CA GLY A 60 9.23 4.59 -10.74
C GLY A 60 9.64 6.05 -10.51
N TYR A 61 9.75 6.48 -9.25
CA TYR A 61 10.23 7.81 -8.90
C TYR A 61 11.75 7.80 -8.66
N PRO A 62 12.47 8.87 -9.01
CA PRO A 62 13.90 9.01 -8.73
C PRO A 62 14.28 8.68 -7.28
N ILE A 63 15.38 7.95 -7.12
CA ILE A 63 16.10 7.80 -5.86
C ILE A 63 17.41 8.59 -5.99
N TYR A 64 17.63 9.47 -5.03
CA TYR A 64 18.89 10.17 -4.86
C TYR A 64 19.60 9.63 -3.62
N GLU A 65 20.91 9.46 -3.73
CA GLU A 65 21.73 9.12 -2.57
C GLU A 65 21.75 10.31 -1.61
N ILE A 66 21.59 10.02 -0.32
CA ILE A 66 21.66 11.05 0.72
C ILE A 66 23.12 11.53 0.81
N PRO A 67 23.40 12.84 0.64
CA PRO A 67 24.75 13.37 0.78
C PRO A 67 25.35 13.06 2.15
N SER A 68 26.64 12.76 2.20
CA SER A 68 27.34 12.53 3.48
C SER A 68 27.33 13.80 4.33
N GLY A 69 27.08 13.67 5.64
CA GLY A 69 27.18 14.76 6.61
C GLY A 69 25.86 15.46 6.95
N CYS A 70 24.73 15.09 6.33
CA CYS A 70 23.41 15.60 6.72
C CYS A 70 23.06 15.33 8.20
N THR A 71 23.62 14.27 8.79
CA THR A 71 23.41 13.89 10.19
C THR A 71 24.42 14.51 11.17
N ASN A 72 25.31 15.38 10.71
CA ASN A 72 26.34 15.98 11.56
C ASN A 72 25.77 16.99 12.58
N CYS A 73 24.68 17.67 12.23
CA CYS A 73 24.06 18.67 13.08
C CYS A 73 22.86 18.11 13.86
N HIS A 74 21.98 17.36 13.18
CA HIS A 74 20.76 16.79 13.76
C HIS A 74 20.37 15.48 13.06
N ASP A 75 19.42 14.74 13.62
CA ASP A 75 18.85 13.55 12.98
C ASP A 75 18.13 13.91 11.67
N MET A 76 18.23 13.04 10.67
CA MET A 76 17.53 13.17 9.39
C MET A 76 16.96 11.81 8.97
N PRO A 77 15.62 11.63 8.91
CA PRO A 77 14.60 12.56 9.41
C PRO A 77 14.65 12.72 10.94
N PRO A 78 14.06 13.80 11.50
CA PRO A 78 13.92 13.94 12.95
C PRO A 78 13.18 12.75 13.56
N LYS A 79 13.77 12.12 14.59
CA LYS A 79 13.14 11.03 15.34
C LYS A 79 12.05 11.56 16.25
N THR A 80 10.90 11.88 15.68
CA THR A 80 9.70 12.26 16.43
C THR A 80 8.60 11.24 16.22
N MET A 81 7.65 11.22 17.15
CA MET A 81 6.51 10.31 17.10
C MET A 81 5.66 10.48 15.83
N ARG A 82 5.64 11.68 15.22
CA ARG A 82 4.76 12.02 14.09
C ARG A 82 5.47 12.14 12.75
N HIS A 83 6.81 12.13 12.72
CA HIS A 83 7.55 12.22 11.48
C HIS A 83 7.66 10.82 10.83
N PRO A 84 7.19 10.63 9.59
CA PRO A 84 7.31 9.35 8.91
C PRO A 84 8.77 9.04 8.54
N GLU A 85 9.13 7.76 8.54
CA GLU A 85 10.44 7.29 8.06
C GLU A 85 10.45 7.25 6.53
N ASN A 86 10.53 8.42 5.90
CA ASN A 86 10.53 8.58 4.44
C ASN A 86 11.70 9.46 3.99
N ALA A 87 12.42 9.01 2.96
CA ALA A 87 13.57 9.73 2.39
C ALA A 87 13.17 10.87 1.43
N ARG A 88 11.91 10.92 0.97
CA ARG A 88 11.40 11.95 0.06
C ARG A 88 10.94 13.21 0.79
N CYS A 89 11.88 13.89 1.43
CA CYS A 89 11.63 15.08 2.22
C CYS A 89 10.84 16.14 1.43
N TYR A 90 11.14 16.32 0.14
CA TYR A 90 10.50 17.31 -0.74
C TYR A 90 8.97 17.17 -0.87
N ARG A 91 8.39 15.99 -0.55
CA ARG A 91 6.92 15.80 -0.58
C ARG A 91 6.19 16.61 0.50
N CYS A 92 6.88 16.87 1.61
CA CYS A 92 6.35 17.64 2.73
C CYS A 92 7.08 18.97 2.88
N HIS A 93 8.40 18.96 2.66
CA HIS A 93 9.32 20.08 2.86
C HIS A 93 9.76 20.73 1.52
N GLY A 94 8.95 20.61 0.46
CA GLY A 94 9.31 21.04 -0.90
C GLY A 94 9.57 22.53 -1.10
N ALA A 95 9.28 23.37 -0.10
CA ALA A 95 9.69 24.77 -0.10
C ALA A 95 11.18 24.95 0.26
N VAL A 96 11.75 24.01 1.02
CA VAL A 96 13.10 24.09 1.59
C VAL A 96 14.07 23.18 0.85
N ILE A 97 13.64 21.95 0.53
CA ILE A 97 14.50 20.90 -0.04
C ILE A 97 13.89 20.30 -1.30
N ALA A 98 14.72 20.12 -2.32
CA ALA A 98 14.37 19.47 -3.58
C ALA A 98 14.50 17.94 -3.48
N ALA A 99 14.12 17.23 -4.54
CA ALA A 99 14.16 15.77 -4.58
C ALA A 99 15.57 15.20 -4.45
N ASP A 100 16.58 15.92 -4.93
CA ASP A 100 18.01 15.58 -4.89
C ASP A 100 18.72 16.05 -3.61
N TYR A 101 17.96 16.41 -2.58
CA TYR A 101 18.44 16.97 -1.32
C TYR A 101 19.13 18.34 -1.43
N SER A 102 19.10 19.01 -2.59
CA SER A 102 19.54 20.40 -2.68
C SER A 102 18.58 21.34 -1.94
N PHE A 103 19.13 22.36 -1.26
CA PHE A 103 18.31 23.36 -0.58
C PHE A 103 17.83 24.42 -1.56
N ILE A 104 16.52 24.45 -1.81
CA ILE A 104 15.84 25.46 -2.64
C ILE A 104 15.87 26.81 -1.92
N GLN A 105 15.63 26.81 -0.61
CA GLN A 105 15.67 27.99 0.24
C GLN A 105 16.56 27.74 1.47
N PRO A 106 17.89 27.85 1.34
CA PRO A 106 18.85 27.56 2.42
C PRO A 106 18.62 28.38 3.68
N SER A 107 18.05 29.58 3.56
CA SER A 107 17.73 30.44 4.72
C SER A 107 16.68 29.84 5.64
N LEU A 108 15.76 29.04 5.10
CA LEU A 108 14.72 28.36 5.88
C LEU A 108 15.22 27.08 6.55
N HIS A 109 16.33 26.50 6.07
CA HIS A 109 16.87 25.29 6.69
C HIS A 109 17.50 25.55 8.08
N GLN A 110 17.89 26.80 8.38
CA GLN A 110 18.69 27.15 9.56
C GLN A 110 18.08 28.30 10.37
N ASP A 111 16.77 28.52 10.30
CA ASP A 111 16.07 29.58 11.04
C ASP A 111 15.42 29.10 12.36
N GLY A 112 15.43 27.79 12.60
CA GLY A 112 14.89 27.18 13.83
C GLY A 112 13.41 26.84 13.76
N GLU A 113 12.77 27.04 12.61
CA GLU A 113 11.42 26.57 12.33
C GLU A 113 11.45 25.37 11.37
N VAL A 114 10.31 24.68 11.23
CA VAL A 114 10.17 23.53 10.32
C VAL A 114 9.09 23.86 9.32
N GLU A 115 9.48 24.09 8.07
CA GLU A 115 8.53 24.41 7.02
C GLU A 115 8.04 23.14 6.37
N TYR A 116 6.74 22.91 6.43
CA TYR A 116 6.10 21.82 5.71
C TYR A 116 4.74 22.27 5.20
N ALA A 117 4.39 21.80 4.01
CA ALA A 117 3.08 21.97 3.42
C ALA A 117 2.55 20.58 3.04
N VAL A 118 1.66 20.05 3.88
CA VAL A 118 1.03 18.75 3.65
C VAL A 118 -0.48 18.92 3.48
N GLY A 119 -0.98 18.43 2.36
CA GLY A 119 -2.40 18.22 2.13
C GLY A 119 -2.68 16.74 1.88
N CYS A 120 -3.95 16.36 1.76
CA CYS A 120 -4.34 14.97 1.50
C CYS A 120 -3.63 14.41 0.25
N THR A 121 -3.48 15.25 -0.77
CA THR A 121 -2.87 14.92 -2.06
C THR A 121 -1.36 14.73 -1.97
N SER A 122 -0.69 15.32 -0.97
CA SER A 122 0.74 15.11 -0.73
C SER A 122 1.04 13.64 -0.44
N CYS A 123 0.11 12.90 0.17
CA CYS A 123 0.25 11.49 0.53
C CYS A 123 -0.59 10.56 -0.34
N HIS A 124 -1.86 10.88 -0.57
CA HIS A 124 -2.82 10.02 -1.28
C HIS A 124 -2.81 10.19 -2.81
N GLY A 125 -1.97 11.10 -3.31
CA GLY A 125 -1.90 11.44 -4.73
C GLY A 125 -3.13 12.24 -5.18
N TRP A 126 -3.15 12.56 -6.47
CA TRP A 126 -4.29 13.18 -7.15
C TRP A 126 -4.74 12.25 -8.25
N ASN A 127 -5.94 11.67 -8.20
CA ASN A 127 -6.70 11.04 -9.31
C ASN A 127 -5.95 10.20 -10.39
N LEU A 128 -4.70 9.82 -10.18
CA LEU A 128 -3.78 9.22 -11.16
C LEU A 128 -3.80 7.68 -11.09
N GLY A 129 -4.91 7.09 -10.66
CA GLY A 129 -5.10 5.63 -10.59
C GLY A 129 -4.42 4.94 -9.39
N THR A 130 -3.43 5.56 -8.75
CA THR A 130 -2.79 5.04 -7.52
C THR A 130 -3.19 5.89 -6.32
N SER A 131 -3.76 5.25 -5.28
CA SER A 131 -4.27 5.97 -4.10
C SER A 131 -4.24 5.08 -2.85
N PRO A 132 -3.23 5.16 -1.97
CA PRO A 132 -2.09 6.07 -2.02
C PRO A 132 -1.02 5.61 -3.03
N PRO A 133 -0.31 6.53 -3.69
CA PRO A 133 0.81 6.20 -4.56
C PRO A 133 1.94 5.53 -3.78
N GLN A 134 2.21 5.94 -2.53
CA GLN A 134 3.25 5.36 -1.67
C GLN A 134 2.78 5.31 -0.23
N ASN A 135 3.21 4.28 0.51
CA ASN A 135 3.06 4.27 1.95
C ASN A 135 4.11 5.15 2.66
N LEU A 136 4.02 5.28 3.99
CA LEU A 136 4.93 6.12 4.78
C LEU A 136 6.40 5.68 4.74
N LYS A 137 6.68 4.43 4.33
CA LYS A 137 8.04 3.89 4.15
C LYS A 137 8.57 4.07 2.73
N GLY A 138 7.78 4.68 1.84
CA GLY A 138 8.15 4.86 0.43
C GLY A 138 7.92 3.64 -0.45
N GLU A 139 7.15 2.64 0.00
CA GLU A 139 6.87 1.44 -0.81
C GLU A 139 5.59 1.62 -1.64
N CYS A 140 5.51 0.94 -2.79
CA CYS A 140 4.39 0.96 -3.76
C CYS A 140 3.76 -0.38 -4.08
N GLY A 141 4.46 -1.48 -3.79
CA GLY A 141 3.97 -2.81 -4.14
C GLY A 141 2.59 -3.13 -3.56
N ALA A 142 1.73 -3.77 -4.34
CA ALA A 142 0.42 -4.25 -3.86
C ALA A 142 0.55 -5.28 -2.73
N ASP A 143 1.70 -5.96 -2.61
CA ASP A 143 2.05 -6.83 -1.48
C ASP A 143 2.28 -6.06 -0.17
N LYS A 144 2.45 -4.74 -0.22
CA LYS A 144 2.68 -3.89 0.95
C LYS A 144 1.38 -3.50 1.60
N ARG A 145 1.27 -3.77 2.90
CA ARG A 145 0.06 -3.47 3.69
C ARG A 145 -0.40 -2.00 3.54
N GLY A 146 0.53 -1.05 3.51
CA GLY A 146 0.22 0.37 3.41
C GLY A 146 -0.22 0.86 2.03
N VAL A 147 -0.15 0.00 0.99
CA VAL A 147 -0.59 0.33 -0.38
C VAL A 147 -1.70 -0.63 -0.80
N GLY A 148 -1.38 -1.93 -0.88
CA GLY A 148 -2.37 -2.98 -0.97
C GLY A 148 -3.23 -2.95 -2.23
N SER A 149 -4.51 -3.24 -2.05
CA SER A 149 -5.50 -3.35 -3.13
C SER A 149 -6.07 -2.02 -3.60
N HIS A 150 -5.67 -0.87 -3.03
CA HIS A 150 -6.36 0.38 -3.35
C HIS A 150 -6.30 0.75 -4.84
N ALA A 151 -5.14 0.60 -5.49
CA ALA A 151 -5.01 0.85 -6.93
C ALA A 151 -5.93 -0.10 -7.73
N ALA A 152 -5.94 -1.40 -7.40
CA ALA A 152 -6.83 -2.36 -8.04
C ALA A 152 -8.32 -2.03 -7.88
N MET A 153 -8.74 -1.44 -6.75
CA MET A 153 -10.12 -0.97 -6.57
C MET A 153 -10.44 0.23 -7.46
N ARG A 154 -9.47 1.10 -7.75
CA ARG A 154 -9.64 2.26 -8.63
C ARG A 154 -9.56 1.90 -10.11
N ASP A 155 -8.89 0.80 -10.43
CA ASP A 155 -8.66 0.31 -11.79
C ASP A 155 -9.57 -0.85 -12.23
N ASP A 156 -10.62 -1.15 -11.45
CA ASP A 156 -11.55 -2.25 -11.74
C ASP A 156 -12.15 -2.15 -13.17
N PRO A 157 -12.12 -3.22 -13.98
CA PRO A 157 -12.64 -3.18 -15.35
C PRO A 157 -14.15 -2.88 -15.44
N ILE A 158 -14.89 -3.04 -14.34
CA ILE A 158 -16.30 -2.66 -14.21
C ILE A 158 -16.34 -1.29 -13.52
N PRO A 159 -16.63 -0.20 -14.24
CA PRO A 159 -16.52 1.14 -13.67
C PRO A 159 -17.42 1.40 -12.45
N ALA A 160 -18.58 0.74 -12.39
CA ALA A 160 -19.47 0.80 -11.23
C ALA A 160 -18.84 0.30 -9.92
N HIS A 161 -17.76 -0.49 -9.98
CA HIS A 161 -17.01 -0.95 -8.80
C HIS A 161 -15.95 0.06 -8.32
N ARG A 162 -15.65 1.10 -9.10
CA ARG A 162 -14.65 2.14 -8.78
C ARG A 162 -15.20 3.15 -7.77
N VAL A 163 -15.42 2.69 -6.55
CA VAL A 163 -16.02 3.47 -5.47
C VAL A 163 -15.08 4.52 -4.88
N ASN A 164 -15.65 5.57 -4.27
CA ASN A 164 -14.89 6.56 -3.51
C ASN A 164 -14.36 5.97 -2.20
N CYS A 165 -13.28 6.54 -1.67
CA CYS A 165 -12.64 6.09 -0.42
C CYS A 165 -13.65 6.01 0.75
N SER A 166 -14.52 7.01 0.84
CA SER A 166 -15.56 7.10 1.86
C SER A 166 -16.57 5.96 1.81
N ASN A 167 -16.71 5.24 0.69
CA ASN A 167 -17.61 4.08 0.60
C ASN A 167 -17.07 2.86 1.36
N CYS A 168 -15.77 2.84 1.68
CA CYS A 168 -15.13 1.77 2.45
C CYS A 168 -15.02 2.13 3.93
N HIS A 169 -14.39 3.27 4.21
CA HIS A 169 -14.03 3.68 5.57
C HIS A 169 -14.17 5.19 5.77
N VAL A 170 -14.11 5.63 7.02
CA VAL A 170 -14.05 7.05 7.36
C VAL A 170 -12.76 7.63 6.81
N VAL A 171 -12.86 8.71 6.04
CA VAL A 171 -11.71 9.46 5.53
C VAL A 171 -11.49 10.65 6.47
N PRO A 172 -10.31 10.76 7.10
CA PRO A 172 -9.96 11.90 7.94
C PRO A 172 -10.09 13.24 7.19
N LEU A 173 -10.50 14.29 7.90
CA LEU A 173 -10.56 15.66 7.36
C LEU A 173 -9.21 16.37 7.44
N GLU A 174 -8.35 15.98 8.40
CA GLU A 174 -7.03 16.57 8.58
C GLU A 174 -5.94 15.50 8.73
N VAL A 175 -4.71 15.88 8.40
CA VAL A 175 -3.56 14.95 8.39
C VAL A 175 -3.26 14.38 9.78
N TRP A 176 -3.47 15.16 10.83
CA TRP A 176 -3.08 14.83 12.20
C TRP A 176 -4.26 14.35 13.06
N GLU A 177 -5.41 14.04 12.45
CA GLU A 177 -6.54 13.45 13.16
C GLU A 177 -6.16 12.11 13.79
N THR A 178 -6.75 11.82 14.94
CA THR A 178 -6.65 10.51 15.59
C THR A 178 -7.09 9.42 14.62
N GLY A 179 -6.29 8.37 14.50
CA GLY A 179 -6.51 7.29 13.55
C GLY A 179 -5.75 7.41 12.22
N HIS A 180 -5.03 8.52 12.00
CA HIS A 180 -4.25 8.76 10.78
C HIS A 180 -2.75 8.90 11.06
N ILE A 181 -2.19 10.11 11.10
CA ILE A 181 -0.79 10.34 11.51
C ILE A 181 -0.79 10.89 12.94
N ASP A 182 -1.18 10.06 13.90
CA ASP A 182 -1.32 10.46 15.31
C ASP A 182 -0.17 9.97 16.22
N GLY A 183 0.70 9.11 15.69
CA GLY A 183 2.04 8.90 16.23
C GLY A 183 2.45 7.47 16.56
N ASP A 184 1.58 6.49 16.33
CA ASP A 184 1.90 5.09 16.60
C ASP A 184 2.33 4.30 15.35
N GLY A 185 2.38 4.99 14.20
CA GLY A 185 2.76 4.43 12.89
C GLY A 185 1.73 3.47 12.29
N LYS A 186 0.48 3.51 12.77
CA LYS A 186 -0.62 2.70 12.27
C LYS A 186 -1.73 3.60 11.76
N VAL A 187 -2.54 3.03 10.87
CA VAL A 187 -3.76 3.65 10.37
C VAL A 187 -4.92 2.82 10.86
N GLU A 188 -5.81 3.46 11.61
CA GLU A 188 -7.02 2.86 12.14
C GLU A 188 -8.13 2.96 11.11
N VAL A 189 -8.44 1.84 10.46
CA VAL A 189 -9.53 1.78 9.49
C VAL A 189 -10.85 1.54 10.23
N THR A 190 -11.68 2.59 10.30
CA THR A 190 -13.08 2.46 10.71
C THR A 190 -13.96 2.34 9.47
N PHE A 191 -14.51 1.16 9.23
CA PHE A 191 -15.42 0.94 8.10
C PHE A 191 -16.71 1.74 8.23
N ALA A 192 -17.21 2.27 7.10
CA ALA A 192 -18.36 3.17 7.06
C ALA A 192 -19.13 3.07 5.74
N ASN A 193 -20.29 3.72 5.68
CA ASN A 193 -21.09 3.90 4.48
C ASN A 193 -21.41 2.57 3.78
N LEU A 194 -21.16 2.46 2.47
CA LEU A 194 -21.52 1.27 1.67
C LEU A 194 -20.95 -0.02 2.25
N ALA A 195 -19.74 -0.03 2.83
CA ALA A 195 -19.16 -1.24 3.43
C ALA A 195 -20.04 -1.86 4.54
N THR A 196 -20.88 -1.05 5.20
CA THR A 196 -21.64 -1.42 6.40
C THR A 196 -23.15 -1.59 6.18
N ILE A 197 -23.66 -1.33 4.97
CA ILE A 197 -25.10 -1.43 4.71
C ILE A 197 -25.61 -2.87 4.77
N ASN A 198 -26.92 -3.05 4.80
CA ASN A 198 -27.59 -4.35 4.87
C ASN A 198 -27.13 -5.23 6.05
N GLY A 199 -26.70 -4.61 7.15
CA GLY A 199 -26.25 -5.30 8.36
C GLY A 199 -24.86 -5.93 8.24
N ALA A 200 -24.10 -5.57 7.20
CA ALA A 200 -22.70 -5.97 7.05
C ALA A 200 -21.88 -5.53 8.28
N LYS A 201 -20.94 -6.37 8.68
CA LYS A 201 -20.02 -6.12 9.79
C LYS A 201 -18.59 -6.32 9.30
N PRO A 202 -18.04 -5.33 8.58
CA PRO A 202 -16.69 -5.38 8.05
C PRO A 202 -15.65 -5.66 9.14
N VAL A 203 -14.70 -6.55 8.82
CA VAL A 203 -13.54 -6.84 9.65
C VAL A 203 -12.30 -6.90 8.77
N TRP A 204 -11.24 -6.24 9.23
CA TRP A 204 -9.89 -6.31 8.69
C TRP A 204 -8.98 -6.97 9.72
N ASP A 205 -8.29 -8.05 9.34
CA ASP A 205 -7.39 -8.78 10.26
C ASP A 205 -5.90 -8.48 10.06
N GLY A 206 -5.57 -7.54 9.17
CA GLY A 206 -4.19 -7.24 8.78
C GLY A 206 -3.72 -7.95 7.51
N THR A 207 -4.51 -8.89 6.97
CA THR A 207 -4.22 -9.64 5.73
C THR A 207 -5.44 -9.84 4.82
N LYS A 208 -6.65 -10.02 5.36
CA LYS A 208 -7.89 -10.18 4.59
C LYS A 208 -9.04 -9.33 5.13
N CYS A 209 -9.95 -9.00 4.23
CA CYS A 209 -11.23 -8.36 4.55
C CYS A 209 -12.31 -9.44 4.65
N SER A 210 -13.23 -9.30 5.61
CA SER A 210 -14.40 -10.18 5.75
C SER A 210 -15.61 -9.40 6.23
N GLY A 211 -16.82 -9.94 6.04
CA GLY A 211 -18.06 -9.30 6.52
C GLY A 211 -18.42 -7.99 5.81
N VAL A 212 -17.76 -7.66 4.70
CA VAL A 212 -17.95 -6.41 3.94
C VAL A 212 -19.10 -6.53 2.94
N TYR A 213 -19.99 -5.53 2.90
CA TYR A 213 -21.11 -5.49 1.94
C TYR A 213 -20.65 -5.60 0.48
N CYS A 214 -19.67 -4.79 0.07
CA CYS A 214 -19.16 -4.78 -1.31
C CYS A 214 -18.51 -6.12 -1.71
N HIS A 215 -18.04 -6.91 -0.74
CA HIS A 215 -17.52 -8.27 -0.97
C HIS A 215 -18.63 -9.33 -0.81
N GLY A 216 -19.89 -8.92 -0.90
CA GLY A 216 -21.02 -9.84 -0.94
C GLY A 216 -21.35 -10.54 0.37
N ALA A 217 -20.81 -10.07 1.51
CA ALA A 217 -21.02 -10.72 2.82
C ALA A 217 -22.52 -10.91 3.16
N THR A 218 -23.35 -9.96 2.75
CA THR A 218 -24.81 -9.98 3.00
C THR A 218 -25.62 -10.50 1.80
N LEU A 219 -24.96 -10.89 0.71
CA LEU A 219 -25.60 -11.36 -0.52
C LEU A 219 -25.70 -12.88 -0.52
N GLN A 220 -26.71 -13.44 -1.20
CA GLN A 220 -26.83 -14.90 -1.36
C GLN A 220 -25.92 -15.41 -2.48
N GLY A 221 -25.33 -16.59 -2.29
CA GLY A 221 -24.35 -17.15 -3.23
C GLY A 221 -23.04 -16.35 -3.20
N GLY A 222 -22.30 -16.30 -4.32
CA GLY A 222 -21.00 -15.65 -4.37
C GLY A 222 -19.86 -16.60 -4.00
N THR A 223 -18.79 -16.62 -4.78
CA THR A 223 -17.65 -17.53 -4.56
C THR A 223 -16.44 -16.87 -3.91
N TYR A 224 -16.39 -15.54 -3.82
CA TYR A 224 -15.20 -14.81 -3.40
C TYR A 224 -15.57 -13.61 -2.52
N LYS A 225 -15.88 -13.89 -1.23
CA LYS A 225 -16.38 -12.90 -0.27
C LYS A 225 -15.40 -12.41 0.78
N GLU A 226 -14.24 -13.06 0.83
CA GLU A 226 -13.17 -12.75 1.78
C GLU A 226 -11.89 -12.48 1.00
N PRO A 227 -11.81 -11.34 0.29
CA PRO A 227 -10.63 -11.03 -0.50
C PRO A 227 -9.41 -10.83 0.39
N VAL A 228 -8.25 -11.25 -0.15
CA VAL A 228 -6.95 -10.99 0.45
C VAL A 228 -6.47 -9.61 0.01
N TRP A 229 -5.99 -8.82 0.96
CA TRP A 229 -5.41 -7.51 0.68
C TRP A 229 -4.13 -7.63 -0.13
N GLY A 230 -4.00 -6.79 -1.15
CA GLY A 230 -2.91 -6.88 -2.12
C GLY A 230 -3.16 -7.89 -3.24
N GLU A 231 -4.24 -8.68 -3.22
CA GLU A 231 -4.61 -9.48 -4.39
C GLU A 231 -5.15 -8.56 -5.48
N THR A 232 -4.41 -8.48 -6.59
CA THR A 232 -4.75 -7.65 -7.77
C THR A 232 -5.21 -8.48 -8.96
N GLY A 233 -5.39 -9.80 -8.80
CA GLY A 233 -5.74 -10.74 -9.87
C GLY A 233 -7.18 -10.65 -10.41
N GLY A 234 -7.95 -9.62 -10.03
CA GLY A 234 -9.29 -9.37 -10.55
C GLY A 234 -10.37 -10.39 -10.16
N LYS A 235 -10.10 -11.34 -9.26
CA LYS A 235 -11.09 -12.35 -8.85
C LYS A 235 -12.36 -11.72 -8.26
N ALA A 236 -12.20 -10.65 -7.48
CA ALA A 236 -13.32 -9.91 -6.91
C ALA A 236 -14.22 -9.24 -7.97
N SER A 237 -13.67 -8.94 -9.14
CA SER A 237 -14.36 -8.25 -10.25
C SER A 237 -15.12 -9.21 -11.17
N GLN A 238 -15.04 -10.53 -10.95
CA GLN A 238 -15.71 -11.52 -11.79
C GLN A 238 -17.20 -11.64 -11.43
N CYS A 239 -18.06 -11.75 -12.44
CA CYS A 239 -19.46 -12.11 -12.23
C CYS A 239 -19.54 -13.42 -11.42
N GLY A 240 -20.36 -13.44 -10.37
CA GLY A 240 -20.46 -14.61 -9.48
C GLY A 240 -19.54 -14.54 -8.26
N ALA A 241 -18.61 -13.57 -8.17
CA ALA A 241 -17.74 -13.40 -7.01
C ALA A 241 -18.52 -12.95 -5.77
N CYS A 242 -19.33 -11.89 -5.92
CA CYS A 242 -20.05 -11.27 -4.80
C CYS A 242 -21.40 -11.93 -4.50
N HIS A 243 -22.16 -12.29 -5.55
CA HIS A 243 -23.48 -12.91 -5.45
C HIS A 243 -23.64 -14.00 -6.50
N ARG A 244 -24.58 -14.93 -6.30
CA ARG A 244 -24.90 -15.92 -7.36
C ARG A 244 -25.47 -15.23 -8.60
N LEU A 245 -25.27 -15.87 -9.76
CA LEU A 245 -25.83 -15.43 -11.04
C LEU A 245 -27.16 -16.10 -11.39
N THR A 246 -27.75 -16.83 -10.43
CA THR A 246 -29.04 -17.50 -10.59
C THR A 246 -30.09 -16.89 -9.68
N ASP A 247 -31.36 -17.09 -10.03
CA ASP A 247 -32.48 -16.82 -9.13
C ASP A 247 -32.47 -17.76 -7.89
N PRO A 248 -33.35 -17.55 -6.90
CA PRO A 248 -33.48 -18.44 -5.74
C PRO A 248 -33.78 -19.90 -6.06
N GLU A 249 -34.46 -20.17 -7.17
CA GLU A 249 -34.82 -21.49 -7.66
C GLU A 249 -33.68 -22.17 -8.44
N GLY A 250 -32.60 -21.45 -8.75
CA GLY A 250 -31.42 -21.94 -9.46
C GLY A 250 -31.45 -21.73 -10.97
N ASN A 251 -32.42 -20.98 -11.51
CA ASN A 251 -32.48 -20.67 -12.92
C ASN A 251 -31.45 -19.59 -13.29
N ALA A 252 -30.76 -19.82 -14.41
CA ALA A 252 -29.83 -18.85 -15.00
C ALA A 252 -30.39 -18.39 -16.35
N ASP A 253 -30.77 -17.12 -16.46
CA ASP A 253 -31.09 -16.49 -17.75
C ASP A 253 -29.84 -15.72 -18.24
N ALA A 254 -29.47 -15.93 -19.50
CA ALA A 254 -28.38 -15.20 -20.12
C ALA A 254 -28.73 -13.72 -20.39
N ASN A 255 -30.03 -13.37 -20.41
CA ASN A 255 -30.56 -12.04 -20.65
C ASN A 255 -30.89 -11.32 -19.33
N CYS A 256 -29.86 -10.96 -18.57
CA CYS A 256 -29.98 -10.29 -17.28
C CYS A 256 -30.81 -9.00 -17.37
N ALA A 257 -30.70 -8.26 -18.48
CA ALA A 257 -31.40 -7.00 -18.70
C ALA A 257 -32.93 -7.13 -18.81
N ALA A 258 -33.46 -8.32 -19.11
CA ALA A 258 -34.91 -8.53 -19.12
C ALA A 258 -35.54 -8.33 -17.74
N CYS A 259 -34.80 -8.70 -16.69
CA CYS A 259 -35.23 -8.56 -15.30
C CYS A 259 -34.52 -7.40 -14.59
N HIS A 260 -33.30 -7.02 -14.98
CA HIS A 260 -32.53 -5.97 -14.30
C HIS A 260 -32.16 -4.81 -15.23
N PRO A 261 -33.11 -4.20 -15.97
CA PRO A 261 -32.81 -3.22 -17.01
C PRO A 261 -32.19 -1.92 -16.49
N THR A 262 -32.29 -1.64 -15.18
CA THR A 262 -31.69 -0.47 -14.54
C THR A 262 -30.25 -0.72 -14.07
N SER A 263 -29.82 -1.98 -13.99
CA SER A 263 -28.51 -2.36 -13.48
C SER A 263 -27.58 -2.89 -14.57
N VAL A 264 -28.12 -3.54 -15.60
CA VAL A 264 -27.32 -4.24 -16.62
C VAL A 264 -27.95 -4.11 -18.00
N ASP A 265 -27.13 -3.91 -19.03
CA ASP A 265 -27.57 -3.84 -20.42
C ASP A 265 -27.67 -5.23 -21.10
N ALA A 266 -28.14 -5.25 -22.34
CA ALA A 266 -28.27 -6.49 -23.12
C ALA A 266 -26.93 -7.17 -23.44
N GLN A 267 -25.80 -6.47 -23.30
CA GLN A 267 -24.44 -6.98 -23.47
C GLN A 267 -23.82 -7.47 -22.14
N ARG A 268 -24.56 -7.38 -21.03
CA ARG A 268 -24.13 -7.68 -19.65
C ARG A 268 -23.12 -6.68 -19.08
N ASN A 269 -23.05 -5.47 -19.61
CA ASN A 269 -22.31 -4.40 -18.95
C ASN A 269 -23.15 -3.83 -17.81
N ILE A 270 -22.50 -3.60 -16.67
CA ILE A 270 -23.13 -2.89 -15.56
C ILE A 270 -23.25 -1.41 -15.92
N LEU A 271 -24.45 -0.87 -15.76
CA LEU A 271 -24.74 0.53 -16.05
C LEU A 271 -24.18 1.42 -14.92
N GLU A 272 -23.32 2.39 -15.25
CA GLU A 272 -22.71 3.29 -14.24
C GLU A 272 -23.73 4.13 -13.48
N ALA A 273 -24.74 4.65 -14.16
CA ALA A 273 -25.86 5.37 -13.53
C ALA A 273 -26.90 4.42 -12.89
N GLY A 274 -26.62 3.11 -12.92
CA GLY A 274 -27.49 2.07 -12.39
C GLY A 274 -27.34 1.85 -10.89
N THR A 275 -28.06 0.86 -10.40
CA THR A 275 -28.24 0.60 -8.96
C THR A 275 -27.45 -0.61 -8.45
N HIS A 276 -26.52 -1.14 -9.25
CA HIS A 276 -25.92 -2.46 -9.05
C HIS A 276 -25.31 -2.73 -7.66
N ILE A 277 -24.75 -1.72 -6.99
CA ILE A 277 -24.10 -1.83 -5.67
C ILE A 277 -24.79 -0.99 -4.59
N ASN A 278 -26.03 -0.54 -4.79
CA ASN A 278 -26.72 0.38 -3.87
C ASN A 278 -27.40 -0.31 -2.67
N GLY A 279 -27.30 -1.64 -2.54
CA GLY A 279 -27.96 -2.39 -1.47
C GLY A 279 -29.37 -2.88 -1.78
N VAL A 280 -29.96 -2.51 -2.92
CA VAL A 280 -31.36 -2.77 -3.27
C VAL A 280 -31.43 -3.63 -4.53
N ILE A 281 -32.22 -4.72 -4.46
CA ILE A 281 -32.54 -5.50 -5.66
C ILE A 281 -33.69 -4.83 -6.38
N ASP A 282 -33.38 -4.12 -7.45
CA ASP A 282 -34.40 -3.55 -8.34
C ASP A 282 -34.86 -4.61 -9.35
N LEU A 283 -36.14 -4.98 -9.22
CA LEU A 283 -36.85 -5.79 -10.20
C LEU A 283 -37.94 -4.92 -10.84
N PRO A 284 -38.31 -5.17 -12.10
CA PRO A 284 -39.43 -4.51 -12.73
C PRO A 284 -40.67 -4.94 -11.95
N ALA A 285 -41.65 -4.06 -11.77
CA ALA A 285 -42.90 -4.45 -11.16
C ALA A 285 -43.42 -5.72 -11.86
N LYS A 286 -43.62 -6.81 -11.10
CA LYS A 286 -44.12 -8.08 -11.65
C LYS A 286 -45.33 -7.77 -12.51
N LYS A 287 -45.24 -8.01 -13.83
CA LYS A 287 -46.44 -8.12 -14.65
C LYS A 287 -47.21 -9.29 -14.08
N LYS A 288 -48.34 -9.02 -13.43
CA LYS A 288 -49.30 -10.06 -13.07
C LYS A 288 -49.75 -10.68 -14.39
N HIS A 289 -49.28 -11.89 -14.67
CA HIS A 289 -49.89 -12.77 -15.66
C HIS A 289 -51.15 -13.38 -15.05
#